data_AF-A0A929IGN6-F1
#
_entry.id   AF-A0A929IGN6-F1
#
_cell.length_a   1.000
_cell.length_b   1.000
_cell.length_c   1.000
_cell.angle_alpha   90.00
_cell.angle_beta   90.00
_cell.angle_gamma   90.00
#
_symmetry.space_group_name_H-M   'P 1'
#
loop_
_entity.id
_entity.type
_entity.pdbx_description
1 polymer ?
#
loop_
_entity_poly.entity_id
_entity_poly.type
_entity_poly.pdbx_seq_one_letter_code
_entity_poly.pdbx_strand_id
1 'polypeptide(L)' 'DSIWAGRGVLAESNADQVKLARKIIEGLGLEVATPDEAREILSLKGGDAVNF' A
#
# COMPACT_ATOMS: atom_id res chain seq x y z
N ASP A 1 8.88 1.09 -7.40
CA ASP A 1 9.90 0.11 -7.85
C ASP A 1 9.77 -0.28 -9.32
N SER A 2 8.55 -0.52 -9.83
CA SER A 2 8.30 -0.82 -11.25
C SER A 2 7.55 0.33 -11.95
N ILE A 3 7.71 0.46 -13.26
CA ILE A 3 6.92 1.38 -14.11
C ILE A 3 5.71 0.70 -14.78
N TRP A 4 5.47 -0.58 -14.51
CA TRP A 4 4.49 -1.41 -15.21
C TRP A 4 3.29 -1.76 -14.31
N ALA A 5 2.07 -1.69 -14.85
CA ALA A 5 0.82 -2.16 -14.23
C ALA A 5 0.37 -3.54 -14.76
N GLY A 6 1.29 -4.28 -15.38
CA GLY A 6 1.04 -5.55 -16.04
C GLY A 6 1.98 -5.75 -17.22
N ARG A 7 1.96 -6.95 -17.81
CA ARG A 7 2.83 -7.25 -18.95
C ARG A 7 2.55 -6.31 -20.11
N GLY A 8 3.52 -5.44 -20.42
CA GLY A 8 3.43 -4.48 -21.53
C GLY A 8 2.52 -3.29 -21.30
N VAL A 9 2.07 -3.06 -20.05
CA VAL A 9 1.20 -1.93 -19.69
C VAL A 9 1.94 -1.03 -18.72
N LEU A 10 2.24 0.21 -19.11
CA LEU A 10 2.82 1.20 -18.21
C LEU A 10 1.79 1.61 -17.16
N ALA A 11 2.25 1.82 -15.92
CA ALA A 11 1.42 2.39 -14.87
C ALA A 11 1.28 3.90 -15.09
N GLU A 12 0.04 4.40 -15.02
CA GLU A 12 -0.23 5.85 -15.13
C GLU A 12 -0.02 6.52 -13.77
N SER A 13 -0.17 5.76 -12.68
CA SER A 13 0.04 6.24 -11.34
C SER A 13 0.52 5.13 -10.40
N ASN A 14 1.10 5.53 -9.26
CA ASN A 14 1.37 4.60 -8.16
C ASN A 14 0.09 3.89 -7.67
N ALA A 15 -1.07 4.54 -7.77
CA ALA A 15 -2.33 3.97 -7.31
C ALA A 15 -2.74 2.72 -8.10
N ASP A 16 -2.32 2.59 -9.37
CA ASP A 16 -2.62 1.41 -10.19
C ASP A 16 -1.97 0.16 -9.60
N GLN A 17 -0.72 0.29 -9.17
CA GLN A 17 0.03 -0.80 -8.55
C GLN A 17 -0.52 -1.14 -7.16
N VAL A 18 -0.91 -0.13 -6.37
CA VAL A 18 -1.55 -0.35 -5.06
C VAL A 18 -2.85 -1.13 -5.21
N LYS A 19 -3.69 -0.79 -6.20
CA LYS A 19 -4.94 -1.52 -6.48
C LYS A 19 -4.70 -2.97 -6.89
N LEU A 20 -3.68 -3.24 -7.70
CA LEU A 20 -3.29 -4.60 -8.10
C LEU A 20 -2.88 -5.44 -6.88
N ALA A 21 -2.02 -4.89 -6.02
CA ALA A 21 -1.59 -5.57 -4.80
C ALA A 21 -2.78 -5.82 -3.85
N ARG A 22 -3.65 -4.82 -3.63
CA ARG A 22 -4.87 -4.97 -2.83
C ARG A 22 -5.75 -6.11 -3.35
N LYS A 23 -6.00 -6.19 -4.65
CA LYS A 23 -6.82 -7.26 -5.24
C LYS A 23 -6.25 -8.66 -4.95
N ILE A 24 -4.92 -8.82 -4.98
CA ILE A 24 -4.26 -10.09 -4.64
C ILE A 24 -4.47 -10.42 -3.16
N ILE A 25 -4.24 -9.45 -2.27
CA ILE A 25 -4.39 -9.59 -0.82
C ILE A 25 -5.83 -9.99 -0.47
N GLU A 26 -6.83 -9.27 -0.99
CA GLU A 26 -8.25 -9.56 -0.77
C GLU A 26 -8.66 -10.92 -1.34
N GLY A 27 -8.10 -11.32 -2.48
CA GLY A 27 -8.31 -12.65 -3.07
C GLY A 27 -7.79 -13.80 -2.21
N LEU A 28 -6.87 -13.53 -1.28
CA LEU A 28 -6.37 -14.49 -0.28
C LEU A 28 -7.17 -14.47 1.03
N GLY A 29 -8.25 -13.69 1.11
CA GLY A 29 -9.05 -13.53 2.33
C GLY A 29 -8.39 -12.67 3.40
N LEU A 30 -7.42 -11.84 3.01
CA LEU A 30 -6.71 -10.90 3.89
C LEU A 30 -7.21 -9.47 3.67
N GLU A 31 -6.88 -8.59 4.59
CA GLU A 31 -7.26 -7.17 4.53
C GLU A 31 -6.01 -6.26 4.52
N VAL A 32 -6.13 -5.10 3.86
CA VAL A 32 -5.07 -4.09 3.82
C VAL A 32 -5.20 -3.20 5.06
N ALA A 33 -4.14 -3.16 5.87
CA ALA A 33 -4.08 -2.30 7.05
C ALA A 33 -4.28 -0.81 6.69
N THR A 34 -5.04 -0.13 7.53
CA THR A 34 -5.11 1.32 7.60
C THR A 34 -3.78 1.92 8.11
N PRO A 35 -3.53 3.22 7.90
CA PRO A 35 -2.34 3.86 8.44
C PRO A 35 -2.22 3.76 9.97
N ASP A 36 -3.33 3.79 10.70
CA ASP A 36 -3.33 3.69 12.17
C ASP A 36 -2.96 2.27 12.64
N GLU A 37 -3.55 1.24 12.04
CA GLU A 37 -3.18 -0.15 12.30
C GLU A 37 -1.70 -0.42 11.95
N ALA A 38 -1.22 0.13 10.83
CA ALA A 38 0.19 0.01 10.46
C ALA A 38 1.12 0.65 11.51
N ARG A 39 0.73 1.78 12.12
CA ARG A 39 1.49 2.39 13.23
C ARG A 39 1.47 1.52 14.47
N GLU A 40 0.34 0.91 14.81
CA GLU A 40 0.23 0.00 15.96
C GLU A 40 1.12 -1.23 15.77
N ILE A 41 0.99 -1.94 14.64
CA ILE A 41 1.77 -3.14 14.30
C ILE A 41 3.28 -2.87 14.39
N LEU A 42 3.71 -1.69 13.93
CA LEU A 42 5.12 -1.31 13.87
C LEU A 42 5.58 -0.49 15.08
N SER A 43 4.72 -0.27 16.08
CA SER A 43 5.00 0.55 17.27
C SER A 43 5.56 1.94 16.93
N LEU A 44 4.93 2.63 15.97
CA LEU A 44 5.37 3.93 15.48
C LEU A 44 4.86 5.08 16.36
N LYS A 45 5.67 6.13 16.44
CA LYS A 45 5.47 7.30 17.31
C LYS A 45 4.24 8.18 17.04
N GLY A 46 3.43 7.91 16.01
CA GLY A 46 2.33 8.79 15.60
C GLY A 46 2.74 9.80 14.52
N GLY A 47 1.76 10.22 13.70
CA GLY A 47 1.98 11.13 12.58
C GLY A 47 2.18 12.60 13.00
N ASP A 48 1.84 12.94 14.22
CA ASP A 48 1.97 14.26 14.87
C ASP A 48 3.31 14.41 15.63
N ALA A 49 3.99 13.32 15.97
CA ALA A 49 5.29 13.32 16.66
C ALA A 49 6.50 13.38 15.69
N VAL A 50 6.37 14.12 14.59
CA VAL A 50 7.36 14.28 13.51
C VAL A 50 7.70 15.76 13.31
N ASN A 51 8.85 16.05 12.70
CA ASN A 51 9.36 17.42 12.54
C ASN A 51 9.56 17.75 11.06
N PHE A 52 8.46 17.87 10.32
CA PHE A 52 8.41 18.28 8.92
C PHE A 52 7.28 19.28 8.69
#